data_AF-A4FIC1-F1
#
_entry.id   AF-A4FIC1-F1
#
_cell.length_a   1.000
_cell.length_b   1.000
_cell.length_c   1.000
_cell.angle_alpha   90.00
_cell.angle_beta   90.00
_cell.angle_gamma   90.00
#
_symmetry.space_group_name_H-M   'P 1'
#
loop_
_entity.id
_entity.type
_entity.pdbx_description
1 polymer ?
#
loop_
_entity_poly.entity_id
_entity_poly.type
_entity_poly.pdbx_seq_one_letter_code
_entity_poly.pdbx_strand_id
1 'polypeptide(L)' 'MLASVPDLICVLDYDAGEAVTTESLRYGQRVAVIAAPADPRWHSPAGLEVAGPRYFGYDIDPVRVTQ' A
#
# COMPACT_ATOMS: atom_id res chain seq x y z
N MET A 1 1.80 -6.95 -11.00
CA MET A 1 1.41 -6.36 -9.71
C MET A 1 1.17 -4.87 -9.94
N LEU A 2 0.18 -4.24 -9.27
CA LEU A 2 -0.19 -2.83 -9.50
C LEU A 2 0.44 -1.85 -8.48
N ALA A 3 0.57 -2.27 -7.23
CA ALA A 3 1.22 -1.52 -6.16
C ALA A 3 1.76 -2.52 -5.13
N SER A 4 2.78 -2.13 -4.37
CA SER A 4 3.33 -2.93 -3.28
C SER A 4 3.90 -2.04 -2.19
N VAL A 5 4.10 -2.62 -1.00
CA VAL A 5 4.98 -2.02 0.00
C VAL A 5 6.40 -1.80 -0.59
N PRO A 6 7.14 -0.77 -0.15
CA PRO A 6 6.82 0.13 0.96
C PRO A 6 5.81 1.25 0.64
N ASP A 7 5.39 1.41 -0.61
CA ASP A 7 4.39 2.43 -0.94
C ASP A 7 3.03 2.09 -0.29
N LEU A 8 2.29 3.15 0.06
CA LEU A 8 1.06 3.02 0.82
C LEU A 8 -0.05 2.55 -0.10
N ILE A 9 -0.80 1.53 0.34
CA ILE A 9 -2.03 1.08 -0.30
C ILE A 9 -3.16 1.42 0.66
N CYS A 10 -4.00 2.38 0.29
CA CYS A 10 -5.05 2.92 1.15
C CYS A 10 -6.43 2.54 0.59
N VAL A 11 -7.35 2.18 1.48
CA VAL A 11 -8.76 1.96 1.16
C VAL A 11 -9.57 3.15 1.64
N LEU A 12 -10.37 3.72 0.75
CA LEU A 12 -11.23 4.86 1.04
C LEU A 12 -12.70 4.48 0.83
N ASP A 13 -13.59 5.02 1.65
CA ASP A 13 -15.03 4.99 1.36
C ASP A 13 -15.27 5.70 0.02
N TYR A 14 -16.05 5.08 -0.87
CA TYR A 14 -16.20 5.57 -2.24
C TYR A 14 -16.92 6.92 -2.32
N ASP A 15 -17.86 7.17 -1.42
CA ASP A 15 -18.73 8.34 -1.48
C ASP A 15 -18.17 9.50 -0.63
N ALA A 16 -17.63 9.22 0.56
CA ALA A 16 -17.07 10.23 1.46
C ALA A 16 -15.56 10.49 1.28
N GLY A 17 -14.81 9.53 0.73
CA GLY A 17 -13.35 9.61 0.59
C GLY A 17 -12.57 9.44 1.91
N GLU A 18 -13.25 9.04 2.99
CA GLU A 18 -12.63 8.80 4.29
C GLU A 18 -11.86 7.47 4.31
N ALA A 19 -10.78 7.41 5.08
CA ALA A 19 -9.99 6.19 5.20
C ALA A 19 -10.77 5.07 5.91
N VAL A 20 -10.80 3.89 5.28
CA VAL A 20 -11.34 2.67 5.86
C VAL A 20 -10.18 1.85 6.43
N THR A 21 -10.19 1.62 7.74
CA THR A 21 -9.18 0.78 8.39
C THR A 21 -9.44 -0.70 8.15
N THR A 22 -8.41 -1.53 8.26
CA THR A 22 -8.53 -2.98 8.07
C THR A 22 -9.60 -3.62 8.96
N GLU A 23 -9.75 -3.15 10.19
CA GLU A 23 -10.71 -3.66 11.19
C GLU A 23 -12.15 -3.22 10.93
N SER A 24 -12.33 -2.12 10.19
CA SER A 24 -13.64 -1.54 9.87
C SER A 24 -14.17 -1.96 8.50
N LEU A 25 -13.35 -2.63 7.68
CA LEU A 25 -13.74 -3.13 6.37
C LEU A 25 -14.81 -4.24 6.48
N ARG A 26 -15.89 -4.10 5.71
CA ARG A 26 -17.03 -5.03 5.72
C ARG A 26 -17.52 -5.33 4.30
N TYR A 27 -18.11 -6.51 4.14
CA TYR A 27 -18.76 -6.90 2.89
C TYR A 27 -19.86 -5.90 2.49
N GLY A 28 -19.96 -5.61 1.19
CA GLY A 28 -20.94 -4.69 0.64
C GLY A 28 -20.54 -3.21 0.69
N GLN A 29 -19.44 -2.84 1.36
CA GLN A 29 -18.90 -1.48 1.26
C GLN A 29 -18.41 -1.19 -0.16
N ARG A 30 -18.80 -0.02 -0.67
CA ARG A 30 -18.23 0.54 -1.90
C ARG A 30 -16.99 1.31 -1.52
N VAL A 31 -15.84 0.91 -2.05
CA VAL A 31 -14.55 1.52 -1.70
C VAL A 31 -13.76 1.87 -2.95
N ALA A 32 -12.89 2.86 -2.82
CA ALA A 32 -11.81 3.13 -3.76
C ALA A 32 -10.49 2.66 -3.13
N VAL A 33 -9.60 2.09 -3.95
CA VAL A 33 -8.23 1.73 -3.52
C VAL A 33 -7.28 2.67 -4.24
N ILE A 34 -6.45 3.37 -3.47
CA ILE A 34 -5.42 4.27 -4.00
C ILE A 34 -4.04 3.81 -3.53
N ALA A 35 -3.04 4.10 -4.35
CA ALA A 35 -1.65 3.92 -3.98
C ALA A 35 -0.98 5.30 -3.85
N ALA A 36 -0.16 5.49 -2.82
CA ALA A 36 0.56 6.74 -2.58
C ALA A 36 2.05 6.47 -2.32
N PRO A 37 2.96 7.32 -2.81
CA PRO A 37 4.39 7.10 -2.64
C PRO A 37 4.79 7.17 -1.17
N ALA A 38 5.63 6.24 -0.74
CA ALA A 38 6.33 6.34 0.53
C ALA A 38 7.49 7.35 0.44
N ASP A 39 7.98 7.78 1.60
CA ASP A 39 9.22 8.56 1.67
C ASP A 39 10.35 7.80 0.94
N PRO A 40 11.14 8.45 0.06
CA PRO A 40 12.19 7.79 -0.72
C PRO A 40 13.20 6.97 0.11
N ARG A 41 13.36 7.24 1.41
CA ARG A 41 14.21 6.46 2.31
C ARG A 41 13.75 5.02 2.49
N TRP A 42 12.45 4.75 2.42
CA TRP A 42 11.91 3.38 2.53
C TRP A 42 12.26 2.49 1.34
N HIS A 43 12.63 3.13 0.25
CA HIS A 43 13.03 2.51 -1.01
C HIS A 43 14.54 2.23 -1.10
N SER A 44 15.29 2.54 -0.04
CA SER A 44 16.69 2.15 0.12
C SER A 44 16.83 0.63 0.37
N PRO A 45 18.00 0.01 0.15
CA PRO A 45 18.19 -1.42 0.44
C PRO A 45 17.79 -1.81 1.85
N ALA A 46 18.19 -1.02 2.86
CA ALA A 46 17.83 -1.27 4.27
C ALA A 46 16.33 -1.08 4.53
N GLY A 47 15.68 -0.12 3.86
CA GLY A 47 14.23 0.07 3.95
C GLY A 47 13.45 -1.11 3.36
N LEU A 48 13.89 -1.62 2.21
CA LEU A 48 13.29 -2.77 1.54
C LEU A 48 13.52 -4.08 2.30
N GLU A 49 14.62 -4.20 3.04
CA GLU A 49 14.86 -5.35 3.91
C GLU A 49 13.78 -5.49 4.99
N VAL A 50 13.30 -4.37 5.54
CA VAL A 50 12.33 -4.37 6.67
C VAL A 50 10.88 -4.14 6.25
N ALA A 51 10.65 -3.48 5.12
CA ALA A 51 9.32 -3.06 4.68
C ALA A 51 9.04 -3.37 3.20
N GLY A 52 9.92 -4.09 2.52
CA GLY A 52 9.71 -4.54 1.14
C GLY A 52 8.85 -5.81 1.05
N PRO A 53 8.38 -6.18 -0.16
CA PRO A 53 7.50 -7.34 -0.34
C PRO A 53 8.10 -8.65 0.18
N ARG A 54 9.43 -8.82 0.03
CA ARG A 54 10.17 -10.00 0.49
C ARG A 54 10.18 -10.16 2.00
N TYR A 55 10.11 -9.08 2.78
CA TYR A 55 9.95 -9.15 4.23
C TYR A 55 8.65 -9.87 4.63
N PHE A 56 7.60 -9.69 3.83
CA PHE A 56 6.29 -10.34 4.02
C PHE A 56 6.16 -11.70 3.31
N GLY A 57 7.26 -12.25 2.78
CA GLY A 57 7.28 -13.55 2.09
C GLY A 57 6.88 -13.53 0.62
N TYR A 58 6.76 -12.35 -0.01
CA TYR A 58 6.49 -12.24 -1.44
C TYR A 58 7.80 -12.11 -2.23
N ASP A 59 8.15 -13.11 -3.05
CA ASP A 59 9.34 -13.07 -3.89
C ASP A 59 9.13 -12.24 -5.16
N ILE A 60 9.02 -10.93 -4.97
CA ILE A 60 8.79 -9.95 -6.03
C ILE A 60 9.54 -8.65 -5.71
N ASP A 61 9.89 -7.91 -6.76
CA ASP A 61 10.44 -6.56 -6.60
C ASP A 61 9.33 -5.54 -6.28
N PRO A 62 9.65 -4.49 -5.50
CA PRO A 62 8.69 -3.45 -5.17
C PRO A 62 8.26 -2.67 -6.42
N VAL A 63 6.95 -2.48 -6.59
CA VAL A 63 6.36 -1.63 -7.62
C VAL A 63 6.23 -0.21 -7.07
N ARG A 64 7.02 0.72 -7.62
CA ARG A 64 7.02 2.12 -7.18
C ARG A 64 5.86 2.91 -7.77
N VAL A 65 5.10 3.55 -6.89
CA VAL A 65 4.13 4.58 -7.25
C VAL A 65 4.89 5.87 -7.54
N THR A 66 4.86 6.31 -8.79
CA THR A 66 5.37 7.64 -9.17
C THR A 66 4.23 8.65 -9.10
N GLN A 67 4.53 9.87 -8.65
CA GLN A 67 3.59 11.00 -8.75
C GLN A 67 3.41 11.46 -10.19
#